data_AF-A0A941KJF4-F1
#
_entry.id   AF-A0A941KJF4-F1
#
_cell.length_a   1.000
_cell.length_b   1.000
_cell.length_c   1.000
_cell.angle_alpha   90.00
_cell.angle_beta   90.00
_cell.angle_gamma   90.00
#
_symmetry.space_group_name_H-M   'P 1'
#
loop_
_entity.id
_entity.type
_entity.pdbx_description
1 polymer ?
#
loop_
_entity_poly.entity_id
_entity_poly.type
_entity_poly.pdbx_seq_one_letter_code
_entity_poly.pdbx_strand_id
1 'polypeptide(L)'
;MTFFDPAVSDVERAACAVAGAYLLVTFSDGQFEKTEEVQLRRGLAEKAGFTGIDADRLDAIFIEVQQAFTADYDKAAERTLDLIRVVQTHKDAHKAIIESAQTAVIADKMVTPQEENALNCIAVALGLEAGDV
;
A
#
# COMPACT_ATOMS: atom_id res chain seq x y z
N MET A 1 -10.40 15.24 -7.41
CA MET A 1 -9.84 14.10 -8.17
C MET A 1 -9.16 13.25 -7.14
N THR A 2 -9.70 12.07 -6.84
CA THR A 2 -9.06 11.16 -5.89
C THR A 2 -8.00 10.35 -6.62
N PHE A 3 -6.93 9.92 -5.98
CA PHE A 3 -5.95 9.09 -6.65
C PHE A 3 -6.43 7.65 -6.98
N PHE A 4 -7.63 7.29 -6.49
CA PHE A 4 -8.39 6.12 -6.93
C PHE A 4 -9.16 6.33 -8.26
N ASP A 5 -9.05 7.51 -8.88
CA ASP A 5 -9.75 7.84 -10.12
C ASP A 5 -9.05 7.20 -11.35
N PRO A 6 -9.78 6.56 -12.28
CA PRO A 6 -9.21 6.06 -13.52
C PRO A 6 -8.51 7.13 -14.39
N ALA A 7 -8.68 8.43 -14.12
CA ALA A 7 -7.97 9.48 -14.84
C ALA A 7 -6.51 9.71 -14.39
N VAL A 8 -6.04 9.07 -13.30
CA VAL A 8 -4.62 9.18 -12.88
C VAL A 8 -3.69 8.32 -13.73
N SER A 9 -2.43 8.75 -13.85
CA SER A 9 -1.40 8.04 -14.61
C SER A 9 -1.07 6.67 -14.01
N ASP A 10 -0.54 5.75 -14.83
CA ASP A 10 -0.17 4.40 -14.35
C ASP A 10 0.87 4.44 -13.22
N VAL A 11 1.78 5.43 -13.23
CA VAL A 11 2.78 5.63 -12.17
C VAL A 11 2.11 6.08 -10.88
N GLU A 12 1.13 6.98 -10.93
CA GLU A 12 0.38 7.40 -9.75
C GLU A 12 -0.50 6.28 -9.20
N ARG A 13 -1.11 5.46 -10.07
CA ARG A 13 -1.84 4.26 -9.64
C ARG A 13 -0.93 3.26 -8.93
N ALA A 14 0.27 3.04 -9.47
CA ALA A 14 1.25 2.17 -8.85
C ALA A 14 1.69 2.72 -7.48
N ALA A 15 1.95 4.04 -7.38
CA ALA A 15 2.25 4.68 -6.10
C ALA A 15 1.10 4.53 -5.08
N CYS A 16 -0.15 4.65 -5.52
CA CYS A 16 -1.32 4.41 -4.67
C CYS A 16 -1.45 2.96 -4.22
N ALA A 17 -1.20 2.01 -5.12
CA ALA A 17 -1.22 0.59 -4.80
C ALA A 17 -0.14 0.24 -3.75
N VAL A 18 1.08 0.78 -3.90
CA VAL A 18 2.17 0.60 -2.94
C VAL A 18 1.81 1.22 -1.58
N ALA A 19 1.39 2.49 -1.55
CA ALA A 19 1.00 3.15 -0.31
C ALA A 19 -0.18 2.45 0.38
N GLY A 20 -1.17 2.02 -0.41
CA GLY A 20 -2.34 1.30 0.06
C GLY A 20 -1.99 -0.08 0.62
N ALA A 21 -1.07 -0.81 0.00
CA ALA A 21 -0.65 -2.12 0.49
C ALA A 21 -0.01 -2.05 1.87
N TYR A 22 0.83 -1.04 2.12
CA TYR A 22 1.35 -0.78 3.46
C TYR A 22 0.22 -0.47 4.44
N LEU A 23 -0.62 0.51 4.12
CA LEU A 23 -1.68 0.99 5.01
C LEU A 23 -2.73 -0.08 5.31
N LEU A 24 -3.01 -0.97 4.35
CA LEU A 24 -3.91 -2.09 4.55
C LEU A 24 -3.41 -3.03 5.66
N VAL A 25 -2.09 -3.28 5.70
CA VAL A 25 -1.46 -4.10 6.74
C VAL A 25 -1.41 -3.33 8.06
N THR A 26 -0.92 -2.08 8.06
CA THR A 26 -0.78 -1.29 9.29
C THR A 26 -2.12 -0.96 9.97
N PHE A 27 -3.19 -0.76 9.21
CA PHE A 27 -4.52 -0.53 9.80
C PHE A 27 -5.28 -1.82 10.12
N SER A 28 -4.73 -3.00 9.81
CA SER A 28 -5.46 -4.28 9.89
C SER A 28 -5.90 -4.66 11.30
N ASP A 29 -5.17 -4.20 12.33
CA ASP A 29 -5.49 -4.44 13.74
C ASP A 29 -6.28 -3.29 14.39
N GLY A 30 -6.52 -2.21 13.65
CA GLY A 30 -7.20 -1.00 14.12
C GLY A 30 -6.35 -0.07 15.00
N GLN A 31 -5.05 -0.32 15.17
CA GLN A 31 -4.13 0.52 15.94
C GLN A 31 -3.06 1.14 15.02
N PHE A 32 -3.33 2.35 14.52
CA PHE A 32 -2.32 3.10 13.77
C PHE A 32 -1.46 3.95 14.71
N GLU A 33 -0.18 3.62 14.85
CA GLU A 33 0.76 4.41 15.65
C GLU A 33 1.53 5.44 14.81
N LYS A 34 1.74 6.65 15.37
CA LYS A 34 2.47 7.74 14.70
C LYS A 34 3.91 7.39 14.28
N THR A 35 4.53 6.39 14.92
CA THR A 35 5.89 5.95 14.61
C THR A 35 5.96 5.22 13.26
N GLU A 36 4.89 4.53 12.89
CA GLU A 36 4.77 3.75 11.65
C GLU A 36 4.66 4.68 10.43
N GLU A 37 3.96 5.81 10.59
CA GLU A 37 3.83 6.85 9.56
C GLU A 37 5.18 7.42 9.09
N VAL A 38 6.15 7.59 9.99
CA VAL A 38 7.46 8.19 9.67
C VAL A 38 8.35 7.19 8.92
N GLN A 39 8.35 5.92 9.32
CA GLN A 39 9.13 4.88 8.63
C GLN A 39 8.60 4.60 7.22
N LEU A 40 7.28 4.69 7.07
CA LEU A 40 6.56 4.56 5.82
C LEU A 40 6.87 5.65 4.80
N ARG A 41 6.79 6.93 5.17
CA ARG A 41 7.10 8.05 4.25
C ARG A 41 8.52 7.96 3.73
N ARG A 42 9.46 7.58 4.60
CA ARG A 42 10.85 7.35 4.23
C ARG A 42 11.00 6.12 3.32
N GLY A 43 10.35 5.02 3.67
CA GLY A 43 10.37 3.77 2.89
C GLY A 43 9.75 3.93 1.51
N LEU A 44 8.64 4.66 1.36
CA LEU A 44 8.03 4.95 0.05
C LEU A 44 8.94 5.80 -0.83
N ALA A 45 9.57 6.85 -0.28
CA ALA A 45 10.51 7.67 -1.04
C ALA A 45 11.76 6.88 -1.48
N GLU A 46 12.21 5.91 -0.68
CA GLU A 46 13.37 5.05 -0.99
C GLU A 46 13.02 3.86 -1.90
N LYS A 47 11.81 3.28 -1.78
CA LYS A 47 11.33 2.09 -2.51
C LYS A 47 10.59 2.41 -3.79
N ALA A 48 10.16 3.66 -3.96
CA ALA A 48 9.66 4.17 -5.22
C ALA A 48 10.77 4.14 -6.28
N GLY A 49 10.91 3.02 -6.98
CA GLY A 49 11.51 2.96 -8.32
C GLY A 49 10.75 3.80 -9.36
N PHE A 50 9.80 4.64 -8.92
CA PHE A 50 9.00 5.56 -9.72
C PHE A 50 9.86 6.75 -10.16
N THR A 51 10.75 6.50 -11.12
CA THR A 51 11.44 7.54 -11.87
C THR A 51 10.42 8.35 -12.66
N GLY A 52 9.82 9.38 -12.04
CA GLY A 52 8.81 10.22 -12.70
C GLY A 52 7.76 10.89 -11.80
N ILE A 53 7.72 10.57 -10.50
CA ILE A 53 6.89 11.28 -9.51
C ILE A 53 7.82 12.10 -8.60
N ASP A 54 7.51 13.38 -8.42
CA ASP A 54 8.22 14.20 -7.43
C ASP A 54 7.78 13.86 -5.99
N ALA A 55 8.64 14.17 -5.02
CA ALA A 55 8.44 13.79 -3.62
C ALA A 55 7.17 14.41 -3.02
N ASP A 56 6.81 15.64 -3.40
CA ASP A 56 5.61 16.32 -2.90
C ASP A 56 4.34 15.63 -3.41
N ARG A 57 4.36 15.15 -4.66
CA ARG A 57 3.27 14.40 -5.27
C ARG A 57 3.12 13.02 -4.63
N LEU A 58 4.22 12.35 -4.31
CA LEU A 58 4.20 11.09 -3.58
C LEU A 58 3.63 11.27 -2.16
N ASP A 59 4.01 12.35 -1.48
CA ASP A 59 3.48 12.68 -0.14
C ASP A 59 1.97 12.99 -0.20
N ALA A 60 1.52 13.72 -1.23
CA ALA A 60 0.10 13.98 -1.44
C ALA A 60 -0.71 12.69 -1.69
N ILE A 61 -0.19 11.77 -2.50
CA ILE A 61 -0.79 10.44 -2.70
C ILE A 61 -0.92 9.73 -1.36
N PHE A 62 0.18 9.71 -0.60
CA PHE A 62 0.23 9.03 0.67
C PHE A 62 -0.81 9.56 1.66
N ILE A 63 -0.85 10.89 1.85
CA ILE A 63 -1.80 11.56 2.74
C ILE A 63 -3.23 11.24 2.33
N GLU A 64 -3.54 11.24 1.03
CA GLU A 64 -4.91 10.95 0.58
C GLU A 64 -5.31 9.49 0.85
N VAL A 65 -4.41 8.53 0.57
CA VAL A 65 -4.67 7.12 0.85
C VAL A 65 -4.83 6.89 2.36
N GLN A 66 -3.97 7.51 3.19
CA GLN A 66 -4.08 7.44 4.65
C GLN A 66 -5.41 8.01 5.16
N GLN A 67 -5.84 9.14 4.62
CA GLN A 67 -7.14 9.75 4.96
C GLN A 67 -8.31 8.83 4.58
N ALA A 68 -8.21 8.10 3.46
CA ALA A 68 -9.22 7.13 3.06
C ALA A 68 -9.31 5.97 4.07
N PHE A 69 -8.18 5.38 4.48
CA PHE A 69 -8.15 4.32 5.49
C PHE A 69 -8.66 4.79 6.86
N THR A 70 -8.33 6.02 7.25
CA THR A 70 -8.81 6.62 8.51
C THR A 70 -10.32 6.88 8.48
N ALA A 71 -10.88 7.23 7.33
CA ALA A 71 -12.29 7.54 7.19
C ALA A 71 -13.17 6.29 7.07
N ASP A 72 -12.74 5.29 6.30
CA ASP A 72 -13.47 4.06 6.04
C ASP A 72 -12.48 2.96 5.61
N TYR A 73 -12.07 2.14 6.58
CA TYR A 73 -11.08 1.08 6.37
C TYR A 73 -11.54 0.08 5.29
N ASP A 74 -12.76 -0.45 5.40
CA ASP A 74 -13.25 -1.51 4.51
C ASP A 74 -13.30 -1.02 3.05
N LYS A 75 -13.79 0.20 2.85
CA LYS A 75 -13.86 0.81 1.51
C LYS A 75 -12.48 1.16 0.95
N ALA A 76 -11.56 1.62 1.78
CA ALA A 76 -10.19 1.90 1.35
C ALA A 76 -9.46 0.61 0.98
N ALA A 77 -9.61 -0.44 1.80
CA ALA A 77 -9.07 -1.77 1.56
C ALA A 77 -9.53 -2.35 0.23
N GLU A 78 -10.84 -2.33 -0.04
CA GLU A 78 -11.41 -2.81 -1.32
C GLU A 78 -10.79 -2.08 -2.52
N ARG A 79 -10.74 -0.75 -2.46
CA ARG A 79 -10.18 0.09 -3.53
C ARG A 79 -8.69 -0.13 -3.73
N THR A 80 -7.93 -0.34 -2.66
CA THR A 80 -6.51 -0.67 -2.71
C THR A 80 -6.30 -2.01 -3.40
N LEU A 81 -7.06 -3.05 -3.02
CA LEU A 81 -6.96 -4.36 -3.65
C LEU A 81 -7.32 -4.31 -5.14
N ASP A 82 -8.31 -3.51 -5.53
CA ASP A 82 -8.63 -3.28 -6.94
C ASP A 82 -7.50 -2.59 -7.69
N LEU A 83 -6.87 -1.57 -7.10
CA LEU A 83 -5.70 -0.93 -7.71
C LEU A 83 -4.54 -1.90 -7.87
N ILE A 84 -4.28 -2.75 -6.88
CA ILE A 84 -3.25 -3.79 -6.93
C ILE A 84 -3.52 -4.74 -8.12
N ARG A 85 -4.77 -5.20 -8.30
CA ARG A 85 -5.17 -6.04 -9.44
C ARG A 85 -4.96 -5.34 -10.78
N VAL A 86 -5.19 -4.04 -10.86
CA VAL A 86 -4.96 -3.24 -12.08
C VAL A 86 -3.47 -3.18 -12.39
N VAL A 87 -2.62 -3.00 -11.38
CA VAL A 87 -1.18 -2.83 -11.58
C VAL A 87 -0.35 -4.11 -11.48
N GLN A 88 -0.97 -5.27 -11.23
CA GLN A 88 -0.28 -6.55 -10.94
C GLN A 88 0.72 -6.98 -12.03
N THR A 89 0.49 -6.62 -13.29
CA THR A 89 1.38 -6.97 -14.42
C THR A 89 2.58 -6.03 -14.56
N HIS A 90 2.60 -4.90 -13.85
CA HIS A 90 3.74 -3.99 -13.85
C HIS A 90 4.81 -4.51 -12.87
N LYS A 91 5.90 -5.05 -13.40
CA LYS A 91 6.95 -5.72 -12.59
C LYS A 91 7.50 -4.86 -11.45
N ASP A 92 7.74 -3.58 -11.70
CA ASP A 92 8.29 -2.68 -10.68
C ASP A 92 7.25 -2.37 -9.59
N ALA A 93 5.98 -2.16 -9.97
CA ALA A 93 4.89 -1.98 -9.02
C ALA A 93 4.64 -3.25 -8.20
N HIS A 94 4.61 -4.41 -8.86
CA HIS A 94 4.41 -5.71 -8.23
C HIS A 94 5.44 -5.97 -7.12
N LYS A 95 6.74 -5.77 -7.42
CA LYS A 95 7.80 -5.90 -6.43
C LYS A 95 7.67 -4.86 -5.31
N ALA A 96 7.40 -3.60 -5.65
CA ALA A 96 7.27 -2.53 -4.66
C ALA A 96 6.08 -2.75 -3.70
N ILE A 97 4.97 -3.29 -4.20
CA ILE A 97 3.79 -3.62 -3.38
C ILE A 97 4.14 -4.68 -2.32
N ILE A 98 4.81 -5.77 -2.73
CA ILE A 98 5.25 -6.83 -1.81
C ILE A 98 6.19 -6.26 -0.75
N GLU A 99 7.26 -5.57 -1.17
CA GLU A 99 8.25 -4.99 -0.26
C GLU A 99 7.63 -3.98 0.70
N SER A 100 6.60 -3.25 0.27
CA SER A 100 5.89 -2.26 1.08
C SER A 100 5.01 -2.95 2.11
N ALA A 101 4.19 -3.92 1.72
CA ALA A 101 3.37 -4.71 2.62
C ALA A 101 4.21 -5.39 3.72
N GLN A 102 5.34 -6.01 3.34
CA GLN A 102 6.26 -6.62 4.29
C GLN A 102 6.89 -5.62 5.26
N THR A 103 7.08 -4.36 4.85
CA THR A 103 7.66 -3.33 5.73
C THR A 103 6.71 -2.94 6.85
N ALA A 104 5.40 -2.99 6.61
CA ALA A 104 4.41 -2.69 7.63
C ALA A 104 4.51 -3.65 8.82
N VAL A 105 4.87 -4.91 8.58
CA VAL A 105 4.98 -5.98 9.57
C VAL A 105 6.24 -5.86 10.45
N ILE A 106 7.26 -5.08 10.04
CA ILE A 106 8.59 -5.08 10.69
C ILE A 106 8.60 -4.31 12.03
N ALA A 107 7.51 -3.64 12.41
CA ALA A 107 7.43 -2.93 13.69
C ALA A 107 7.34 -3.86 14.91
N ASP A 108 6.64 -5.00 14.79
CA ASP A 108 6.48 -5.98 15.85
C ASP A 108 7.06 -7.35 15.47
N LYS A 109 7.78 -7.99 16.39
CA LYS A 109 8.54 -9.24 16.13
C LYS A 109 7.67 -10.47 15.78
N MET A 110 6.35 -10.32 15.69
CA MET A 110 5.40 -11.35 15.30
C MET A 110 4.26 -10.73 14.48
N VAL A 111 3.95 -11.35 13.34
CA VAL A 111 2.79 -11.01 12.52
C VAL A 111 1.52 -11.42 13.26
N THR A 112 0.58 -10.49 13.38
CA THR A 112 -0.75 -10.77 13.92
C THR A 112 -1.61 -11.50 12.88
N PRO A 113 -2.65 -12.25 13.29
CA PRO A 113 -3.58 -12.89 12.34
C PRO A 113 -4.26 -11.90 11.38
N GLN A 114 -4.46 -10.65 11.80
CA GLN A 114 -5.05 -9.58 11.00
C GLN A 114 -4.08 -9.12 9.89
N GLU A 115 -2.82 -8.91 10.23
CA GLU A 115 -1.78 -8.58 9.27
C GLU A 115 -1.55 -9.73 8.29
N GLU A 116 -1.54 -10.98 8.78
CA GLU A 116 -1.45 -12.18 7.93
C GLU A 116 -2.61 -12.24 6.92
N ASN A 117 -3.84 -11.95 7.38
CA ASN A 117 -4.98 -11.87 6.48
C ASN A 117 -4.84 -10.73 5.45
N ALA A 118 -4.33 -9.56 5.86
CA ALA A 118 -4.07 -8.45 4.95
C ALA A 118 -3.01 -8.82 3.88
N LEU A 119 -1.90 -9.46 4.28
CA LEU A 119 -0.87 -9.97 3.37
C LEU A 119 -1.44 -10.98 2.38
N ASN A 120 -2.28 -11.91 2.85
CA ASN A 120 -2.95 -12.89 1.99
C ASN A 120 -3.88 -12.23 0.96
N CYS A 121 -4.64 -11.22 1.36
CA CYS A 121 -5.46 -10.44 0.43
C CYS A 121 -4.61 -9.74 -0.64
N ILE A 122 -3.46 -9.18 -0.26
CA ILE A 122 -2.51 -8.55 -1.18
C ILE A 122 -1.92 -9.59 -2.13
N ALA A 123 -1.51 -10.77 -1.63
CA ALA A 123 -0.99 -11.86 -2.45
C ALA A 123 -1.98 -12.28 -3.53
N VAL A 124 -3.23 -12.51 -3.15
CA VAL A 124 -4.30 -12.86 -4.09
C VAL A 124 -4.55 -11.74 -5.10
N ALA A 125 -4.52 -10.47 -4.68
CA ALA A 125 -4.69 -9.33 -5.58
C ALA A 125 -3.55 -9.17 -6.60
N LEU A 126 -2.34 -9.62 -6.26
CA LEU A 126 -1.19 -9.71 -7.16
C LEU A 126 -1.21 -10.95 -8.07
N GLY A 127 -2.16 -11.87 -7.86
CA GLY A 127 -2.23 -13.13 -8.58
C GLY A 127 -1.28 -14.22 -8.04
N LEU A 128 -0.86 -14.10 -6.78
CA LEU A 128 -0.01 -15.06 -6.06
C LEU A 128 -0.83 -15.98 -5.15
N GLU A 129 -0.20 -17.00 -4.58
CA GLU A 129 -0.83 -17.84 -3.56
C GLU A 129 -0.82 -17.13 -2.19
N ALA A 130 -1.79 -17.44 -1.33
CA ALA A 130 -1.80 -16.93 0.04
C ALA A 130 -0.53 -17.42 0.77
N GLY A 131 0.20 -16.49 1.41
CA GLY A 131 1.50 -16.74 2.04
C GLY A 131 2.72 -16.37 1.20
N ASP A 132 2.54 -15.94 -0.05
CA ASP A 132 3.64 -15.52 -0.94
C ASP A 132 4.09 -14.05 -0.76
N VAL A 133 3.42 -13.29 0.12
CA VAL A 133 3.71 -11.88 0.43
C VAL A 133 4.18 -11.75 1.88
#